data_AF-A0A094KPC7-F1
#
_entry.id   AF-A0A094KPC7-F1
#
_cell.length_a   1.000
_cell.length_b   1.000
_cell.length_c   1.000
_cell.angle_alpha   90.00
_cell.angle_beta   90.00
_cell.angle_gamma   90.00
#
_symmetry.space_group_name_H-M   'P 1'
#
loop_
_entity.id
_entity.type
_entity.pdbx_description
1 polymer ?
#
loop_
_entity_poly.entity_id
_entity_poly.type
_entity_poly.pdbx_seq_one_letter_code
_entity_poly.pdbx_strand_id
1 'polypeptide(L)'
;MRRKFAETDAKAAIRPTKSAKVSGATNSVSAPKTTECPIRFVCVPRPTWDFILEHKDPNYDYDEDENVNSPREKKWTEMLKEARKIWLKPAAELPGYTWTLSLQARKLNKKYDIQTQKRDQDLFGMYIYNDFTGYGLQEVIQNQLFAFNREYTSDKPSPFALWYTIESLAWWFNSTDTMLWNMIDHGKRVYETLQIVGLTVLSTLNMLEQADLLKNDSIILNIPLILSLFLGFLGDFADAMSFRGKNQDWPNAITAYAEKHNIEIKGKYGITGKLYPPKKVALVRMAASADKWRFKQRYRKFSADYGNGGVEFDITEMSEAERRAKAFDNKDPLVVMPPVSSEDQPTDADEPFPEVDGENGEEE
;
A
#
# COMPACT_ATOMS: atom_id res chain seq x y z
N MET A 1 64.47 -11.59 25.77
CA MET A 1 64.49 -11.59 27.25
C MET A 1 63.54 -12.67 27.75
N ARG A 2 64.07 -13.64 28.50
CA ARG A 2 63.38 -14.75 29.18
C ARG A 2 63.04 -14.33 30.62
N ARG A 3 61.91 -14.80 31.17
CA ARG A 3 61.66 -15.25 32.57
C ARG A 3 60.20 -15.78 32.63
N LYS A 4 59.98 -17.11 32.66
CA LYS A 4 59.91 -18.06 33.82
C LYS A 4 58.72 -17.75 34.77
N PHE A 5 57.63 -18.52 34.70
CA PHE A 5 57.31 -19.80 35.40
C PHE A 5 56.95 -19.65 36.89
N ALA A 6 55.73 -20.06 37.27
CA ALA A 6 55.45 -20.90 38.44
C ALA A 6 54.01 -21.46 38.39
N GLU A 7 53.91 -22.78 38.35
CA GLU A 7 52.73 -23.60 38.72
C GLU A 7 52.59 -23.69 40.24
N THR A 8 51.38 -23.98 40.74
CA THR A 8 51.18 -24.90 41.87
C THR A 8 49.75 -25.48 41.88
N ASP A 9 49.67 -26.77 41.58
CA ASP A 9 48.91 -27.88 42.19
C ASP A 9 47.50 -27.73 42.81
N ALA A 10 46.55 -28.37 42.14
CA ALA A 10 45.79 -29.58 42.52
C ALA A 10 45.29 -29.83 43.97
N LYS A 11 43.96 -30.08 44.09
CA LYS A 11 43.27 -31.31 44.58
C LYS A 11 41.75 -31.02 44.76
N ALA A 12 40.84 -31.68 44.01
CA ALA A 12 40.15 -32.96 44.33
C ALA A 12 39.34 -32.89 45.65
N ALA A 13 38.08 -33.31 45.80
CA ALA A 13 37.12 -34.04 44.96
C ALA A 13 35.72 -34.08 45.67
N ILE A 14 34.78 -34.80 45.04
CA ILE A 14 33.61 -35.52 45.61
C ILE A 14 32.22 -34.87 45.47
N ARG A 15 31.43 -35.43 44.55
CA ARG A 15 29.95 -35.42 44.49
C ARG A 15 29.35 -36.23 45.65
N PRO A 16 28.09 -35.95 46.01
CA PRO A 16 27.11 -37.02 45.87
C PRO A 16 25.79 -36.57 45.23
N THR A 17 25.30 -37.44 44.34
CA THR A 17 23.92 -37.57 43.87
C THR A 17 22.95 -37.93 45.00
N LYS A 18 21.73 -37.39 44.99
CA LYS A 18 20.49 -38.18 45.12
C LYS A 18 19.22 -37.40 44.74
N SER A 19 18.37 -38.14 44.05
CA SER A 19 17.03 -37.85 43.53
C SER A 19 15.98 -37.74 44.64
N ALA A 20 14.97 -36.86 44.47
CA ALA A 20 13.60 -37.09 44.94
C ALA A 20 12.58 -36.29 44.10
N LYS A 21 11.57 -37.01 43.58
CA LYS A 21 10.32 -36.55 42.96
C LYS A 21 9.48 -35.72 43.95
N VAL A 22 8.58 -34.85 43.46
CA VAL A 22 7.10 -34.99 43.56
C VAL A 22 6.35 -33.72 43.10
N SER A 23 5.33 -33.97 42.24
CA SER A 23 4.07 -33.25 41.94
C SER A 23 4.03 -31.76 41.57
N GLY A 24 3.63 -31.52 40.31
CA GLY A 24 2.25 -31.12 40.01
C GLY A 24 1.77 -29.75 40.48
N ALA A 25 1.86 -28.76 39.58
CA ALA A 25 0.82 -27.75 39.39
C ALA A 25 0.94 -27.20 37.96
N THR A 26 0.07 -27.71 37.09
CA THR A 26 -0.24 -27.16 35.77
C THR A 26 -0.81 -25.74 35.92
N ASN A 27 0.01 -24.73 35.64
CA ASN A 27 -0.51 -23.42 35.27
C ASN A 27 -0.55 -23.36 33.74
N SER A 28 -1.60 -23.94 33.18
CA SER A 28 -2.07 -23.58 31.84
C SER A 28 -2.45 -22.11 31.89
N VAL A 29 -1.54 -21.23 31.46
CA VAL A 29 -1.90 -19.85 31.15
C VAL A 29 -2.84 -19.94 29.95
N SER A 30 -4.13 -19.83 30.25
CA SER A 30 -5.19 -19.72 29.27
C SER A 30 -4.85 -18.57 28.32
N ALA A 31 -4.70 -18.89 27.04
CA ALA A 31 -4.64 -17.90 25.97
C ALA A 31 -5.84 -16.94 26.09
N PRO A 32 -5.65 -15.63 25.88
CA PRO A 32 -6.77 -14.72 25.81
C PRO A 32 -7.65 -15.12 24.62
N LYS A 33 -8.91 -15.37 24.96
CA LYS A 33 -10.04 -15.64 24.06
C LYS A 33 -10.21 -14.48 23.07
N THR A 34 -10.46 -14.83 21.80
CA THR A 34 -10.89 -13.95 20.70
C THR A 34 -10.12 -12.64 20.58
N THR A 35 -9.06 -12.67 19.76
CA THR A 35 -8.38 -11.47 19.27
C THR A 35 -9.37 -10.67 18.44
N GLU A 36 -10.01 -9.68 19.05
CA GLU A 36 -10.73 -8.65 18.32
C GLU A 36 -9.76 -8.06 17.29
N CYS A 37 -10.16 -8.02 16.01
CA CYS A 37 -9.29 -7.51 14.96
C CYS A 37 -8.98 -6.04 15.30
N PRO A 38 -7.71 -5.65 15.54
CA PRO A 38 -7.39 -4.25 15.82
C PRO A 38 -7.62 -3.36 14.58
N ILE A 39 -7.84 -3.97 13.42
CA ILE A 39 -8.16 -3.28 12.19
C ILE A 39 -9.66 -3.00 12.13
N ARG A 40 -10.01 -1.71 12.03
CA ARG A 40 -11.36 -1.27 11.69
C ARG A 40 -11.49 -1.19 10.17
N PHE A 41 -12.19 -2.15 9.58
CA PHE A 41 -12.53 -2.14 8.16
C PHE A 41 -13.86 -1.44 7.93
N VAL A 42 -13.91 -0.66 6.85
CA VAL A 42 -15.10 0.00 6.36
C VAL A 42 -15.36 -0.34 4.90
N CYS A 43 -16.62 -0.29 4.51
CA CYS A 43 -17.04 -0.40 3.12
C CYS A 43 -16.76 0.92 2.38
N VAL A 44 -16.22 0.80 1.17
CA VAL A 44 -16.06 1.92 0.23
C VAL A 44 -16.70 1.53 -1.10
N PRO A 45 -17.30 2.47 -1.84
CA PRO A 45 -17.79 2.30 -3.20
C PRO A 45 -16.76 1.62 -4.08
N ARG A 46 -17.27 0.84 -5.02
CA ARG A 46 -16.48 0.41 -6.16
C ARG A 46 -15.88 1.65 -6.83
N PRO A 47 -14.56 1.70 -7.08
CA PRO A 47 -13.94 2.85 -7.70
C PRO A 47 -14.38 3.04 -9.15
N THR A 48 -14.47 4.29 -9.58
CA THR A 48 -14.83 4.66 -10.95
C THR A 48 -13.91 3.99 -11.96
N TRP A 49 -12.59 4.02 -11.74
CA TRP A 49 -11.62 3.41 -12.65
C TRP A 49 -11.89 1.90 -12.85
N ASP A 50 -12.35 1.19 -11.83
CA ASP A 50 -12.66 -0.25 -11.95
C ASP A 50 -13.95 -0.49 -12.72
N PHE A 51 -14.95 0.36 -12.49
CA PHE A 51 -16.21 0.34 -13.22
C PHE A 51 -15.99 0.64 -14.71
N ILE A 52 -15.17 1.64 -15.01
CA ILE A 52 -14.79 2.02 -16.37
C ILE A 52 -14.10 0.86 -17.08
N LEU A 53 -13.20 0.14 -16.42
CA LEU A 53 -12.53 -1.02 -17.01
C LEU A 53 -13.50 -2.12 -17.44
N GLU A 54 -14.57 -2.37 -16.66
CA GLU A 54 -15.61 -3.34 -17.03
C GLU A 54 -16.48 -2.87 -18.19
N HIS A 55 -16.73 -1.56 -18.27
CA HIS A 55 -17.65 -0.96 -19.22
C HIS A 55 -16.94 -0.23 -20.36
N LYS A 56 -15.64 -0.50 -20.55
CA LYS A 56 -14.86 0.06 -21.64
C LYS A 56 -15.36 -0.56 -22.94
N ASP A 57 -15.98 0.27 -23.79
CA ASP A 57 -16.33 -0.15 -25.14
C ASP A 57 -15.01 -0.25 -25.95
N PRO A 58 -14.69 -1.42 -26.53
CA PRO A 58 -13.47 -1.60 -27.31
C PRO A 58 -13.38 -0.71 -28.56
N ASN A 59 -14.48 -0.06 -28.96
CA ASN A 59 -14.54 0.87 -30.09
C ASN A 59 -14.64 2.35 -29.66
N TYR A 60 -14.61 2.67 -28.36
CA TYR A 60 -14.69 4.05 -27.90
C TYR A 60 -13.31 4.73 -27.97
N ASP A 61 -13.21 5.79 -28.77
CA ASP A 61 -12.06 6.67 -28.79
C ASP A 61 -12.11 7.61 -27.57
N TYR A 62 -10.96 7.88 -26.94
CA TYR A 62 -10.89 8.67 -25.70
C TYR A 62 -11.17 10.17 -25.90
N ASP A 63 -11.31 10.60 -27.15
CA ASP A 63 -11.44 12.00 -27.55
C ASP A 63 -12.90 12.49 -27.70
N GLU A 64 -13.91 11.64 -27.46
CA GLU A 64 -15.32 12.07 -27.45
C GLU A 64 -15.80 12.37 -26.03
N ASP A 65 -16.08 13.66 -25.78
CA ASP A 65 -16.68 14.20 -24.55
C ASP A 65 -17.70 13.24 -23.93
N GLU A 66 -17.52 12.91 -22.65
CA GLU A 66 -18.43 12.02 -21.91
C GLU A 66 -19.85 12.58 -21.94
N ASN A 67 -20.68 12.06 -22.83
CA ASN A 67 -22.09 12.40 -22.87
C ASN A 67 -22.72 11.96 -21.53
N VAL A 68 -23.11 12.94 -20.72
CA VAL A 68 -23.74 12.77 -19.40
C VAL A 68 -24.98 11.86 -19.46
N ASN A 69 -25.59 11.69 -20.63
CA ASN A 69 -26.74 10.82 -20.86
C ASN A 69 -26.39 9.44 -21.40
N SER A 70 -25.11 9.09 -21.51
CA SER A 70 -24.69 7.77 -22.00
C SER A 70 -25.24 6.66 -21.09
N PRO A 71 -25.53 5.47 -21.64
CA PRO A 71 -25.93 4.32 -20.83
C PRO A 71 -24.92 3.96 -19.73
N ARG A 72 -23.62 4.22 -19.96
CA ARG A 72 -22.55 4.01 -18.98
C ARG A 72 -22.65 4.99 -17.82
N GLU A 73 -22.85 6.29 -18.10
CA GLU A 73 -22.95 7.32 -17.06
C GLU A 73 -24.21 7.13 -16.20
N LYS A 74 -25.32 6.75 -16.81
CA LYS A 74 -26.55 6.37 -16.08
C LYS A 74 -26.31 5.19 -15.14
N LYS A 75 -25.63 4.13 -15.62
CA LYS A 75 -25.26 2.98 -14.78
C LYS A 75 -24.33 3.37 -13.63
N TRP A 76 -23.36 4.25 -13.90
CA TRP A 76 -22.44 4.76 -12.89
C TRP A 76 -23.17 5.56 -11.81
N THR A 77 -24.06 6.47 -12.22
CA THR A 77 -24.87 7.29 -11.30
C THR A 77 -25.74 6.43 -10.38
N GLU A 78 -26.43 5.43 -10.92
CA GLU A 78 -27.24 4.51 -10.11
C GLU A 78 -26.38 3.67 -9.16
N MET A 79 -25.22 3.18 -9.61
CA MET A 79 -24.27 2.50 -8.75
C MET A 79 -23.78 3.39 -7.61
N LEU A 80 -23.46 4.66 -7.89
CA LEU A 80 -23.02 5.62 -6.89
C LEU A 80 -24.12 5.89 -5.86
N LYS A 81 -25.38 6.02 -6.26
CA LYS A 81 -26.50 6.20 -5.32
C LYS A 81 -26.58 5.06 -4.31
N GLU A 82 -26.47 3.81 -4.76
CA GLU A 82 -26.45 2.66 -3.87
C GLU A 82 -25.16 2.58 -3.04
N ALA A 83 -24.01 2.93 -3.65
CA ALA A 83 -22.73 2.91 -2.98
C ALA A 83 -22.62 3.97 -1.86
N ARG A 84 -23.33 5.09 -1.98
CA ARG A 84 -23.43 6.11 -0.91
C ARG A 84 -24.09 5.54 0.35
N LYS A 85 -25.07 4.64 0.20
CA LYS A 85 -25.77 4.00 1.35
C LYS A 85 -24.88 3.07 2.17
N ILE A 86 -23.73 2.66 1.64
CA ILE A 86 -22.78 1.74 2.27
C ILE A 86 -21.45 2.41 2.62
N TRP A 87 -21.26 3.68 2.25
CA TRP A 87 -20.06 4.45 2.53
C TRP A 87 -19.73 4.45 4.03
N LEU A 88 -18.50 4.06 4.36
CA LEU A 88 -17.95 4.03 5.71
C LEU A 88 -18.68 3.14 6.72
N LYS A 89 -19.68 2.36 6.30
CA LYS A 89 -20.28 1.35 7.16
C LYS A 89 -19.24 0.31 7.57
N PRO A 90 -19.26 -0.18 8.83
CA PRO A 90 -18.40 -1.27 9.25
C PRO A 90 -18.52 -2.47 8.31
N ALA A 91 -17.39 -3.03 7.86
CA ALA A 91 -17.40 -4.17 6.94
C ALA A 91 -18.13 -5.40 7.54
N ALA A 92 -18.21 -5.49 8.86
CA ALA A 92 -18.96 -6.53 9.57
C ALA A 92 -20.48 -6.48 9.29
N GLU A 93 -21.03 -5.31 8.93
CA GLU A 93 -22.45 -5.16 8.57
C GLU A 93 -22.77 -5.65 7.16
N LEU A 94 -21.76 -5.77 6.29
CA LEU A 94 -21.91 -6.28 4.93
C LEU A 94 -20.91 -7.42 4.64
N PRO A 95 -21.10 -8.61 5.25
CA PRO A 95 -20.22 -9.76 5.01
C PRO A 95 -20.14 -10.10 3.52
N GLY A 96 -18.91 -10.21 3.01
CA GLY A 96 -18.66 -10.55 1.61
C GLY A 96 -18.68 -9.36 0.65
N TYR A 97 -18.92 -8.13 1.12
CA TYR A 97 -18.72 -6.95 0.28
C TYR A 97 -17.26 -6.80 -0.12
N THR A 98 -17.00 -6.70 -1.43
CA THR A 98 -15.65 -6.73 -1.98
C THR A 98 -14.80 -5.53 -1.56
N TRP A 99 -15.36 -4.32 -1.67
CA TRP A 99 -14.62 -3.07 -1.59
C TRP A 99 -14.51 -2.62 -0.14
N THR A 100 -13.51 -3.15 0.54
CA THR A 100 -13.23 -2.86 1.95
C THR A 100 -11.84 -2.28 2.11
N LEU A 101 -11.72 -1.33 3.04
CA LEU A 101 -10.51 -0.57 3.31
C LEU A 101 -10.39 -0.39 4.83
N SER A 102 -9.18 -0.56 5.36
CA SER A 102 -8.91 -0.22 6.76
C SER A 102 -8.94 1.30 6.94
N LEU A 103 -9.53 1.77 8.04
CA LEU A 103 -9.57 3.20 8.34
C LEU A 103 -8.17 3.84 8.39
N GLN A 104 -7.16 3.09 8.84
CA GLN A 104 -5.78 3.58 8.87
C GLN A 104 -5.19 3.69 7.46
N ALA A 105 -5.38 2.68 6.59
CA ALA A 105 -4.92 2.78 5.21
C ALA A 105 -5.68 3.86 4.42
N ARG A 106 -6.95 4.11 4.73
CA ARG A 106 -7.72 5.24 4.17
C ARG A 106 -7.09 6.58 4.49
N LYS A 107 -6.74 6.81 5.76
CA LYS A 107 -6.05 8.04 6.19
C LYS A 107 -4.71 8.20 5.49
N LEU A 108 -3.94 7.12 5.40
CA LEU A 108 -2.69 7.11 4.64
C LEU A 108 -2.92 7.41 3.16
N ASN A 109 -3.93 6.81 2.54
CA ASN A 109 -4.20 6.99 1.10
C ASN A 109 -4.60 8.43 0.80
N LYS A 110 -5.47 9.02 1.63
CA LYS A 110 -5.81 10.45 1.56
C LYS A 110 -4.58 11.33 1.72
N LYS A 111 -3.70 11.02 2.67
CA LYS A 111 -2.42 11.73 2.82
C LYS A 111 -1.59 11.64 1.54
N TYR A 112 -1.56 10.48 0.87
CA TYR A 112 -0.79 10.32 -0.37
C TYR A 112 -1.40 11.15 -1.50
N ASP A 113 -2.72 11.20 -1.61
CA ASP A 113 -3.42 12.04 -2.60
C ASP A 113 -3.10 13.53 -2.38
N ILE A 114 -3.14 14.00 -1.13
CA ILE A 114 -2.77 15.38 -0.78
C ILE A 114 -1.32 15.66 -1.15
N GLN A 115 -0.41 14.74 -0.82
CA GLN A 115 1.01 14.88 -1.13
C GLN A 115 1.27 14.88 -2.65
N THR A 116 0.50 14.12 -3.43
CA THR A 116 0.51 14.20 -4.90
C THR A 116 0.09 15.57 -5.38
N GLN A 117 -1.05 16.09 -4.90
CA GLN A 117 -1.59 17.40 -5.31
C GLN A 117 -0.58 18.53 -5.06
N LYS A 118 0.11 18.52 -3.91
CA LYS A 118 1.15 19.51 -3.57
C LYS A 118 2.34 19.54 -4.52
N ARG A 119 2.48 18.54 -5.39
CA ARG A 119 3.61 18.36 -6.31
C ARG A 119 3.17 18.42 -7.77
N ASP A 120 1.90 18.76 -8.01
CA ASP A 120 1.32 18.87 -9.33
C ASP A 120 1.41 20.33 -9.81
N GLN A 121 2.34 20.61 -10.74
CA GLN A 121 2.51 21.96 -11.26
C GLN A 121 1.28 22.47 -12.04
N ASP A 122 0.51 21.57 -12.66
CA ASP A 122 -0.67 21.94 -13.44
C ASP A 122 -1.82 22.33 -12.53
N LEU A 123 -1.98 21.62 -11.41
CA LEU A 123 -2.95 21.99 -10.36
C LEU A 123 -2.68 23.41 -9.84
N PHE A 124 -1.42 23.81 -9.77
CA PHE A 124 -1.00 25.14 -9.33
C PHE A 124 -0.96 26.19 -10.46
N GLY A 125 -1.27 25.84 -11.71
CA GLY A 125 -1.17 26.77 -12.84
C GLY A 125 0.27 27.28 -13.07
N MET A 126 1.24 26.38 -12.94
CA MET A 126 2.67 26.69 -13.03
C MET A 126 3.36 25.82 -14.08
N TYR A 127 4.49 26.32 -14.58
CA TYR A 127 5.45 25.51 -15.32
C TYR A 127 6.84 25.63 -14.67
N ILE A 128 7.31 24.57 -14.04
CA ILE A 128 8.62 24.54 -13.40
C ILE A 128 9.65 23.94 -14.35
N TYR A 129 9.41 22.70 -14.78
CA TYR A 129 10.03 22.00 -15.92
C TYR A 129 9.24 20.71 -16.23
N ASN A 130 9.54 20.07 -17.37
CA ASN A 130 8.73 18.96 -17.93
C ASN A 130 8.45 17.81 -16.94
N ASP A 131 9.48 17.33 -16.25
CA ASP A 131 9.38 16.13 -15.40
C ASP A 131 9.05 16.46 -13.93
N PHE A 132 8.77 17.73 -13.60
CA PHE A 132 8.63 18.18 -12.20
C PHE A 132 7.59 17.35 -11.44
N THR A 133 6.37 17.26 -11.97
CA THR A 133 5.29 16.46 -11.34
C THR A 133 5.66 14.98 -11.27
N GLY A 134 6.33 14.43 -12.28
CA GLY A 134 6.79 13.03 -12.29
C GLY A 134 7.81 12.75 -11.18
N TYR A 135 8.76 13.66 -10.95
CA TYR A 135 9.68 13.60 -9.81
C TYR A 135 8.97 13.81 -8.47
N GLY A 136 7.92 14.63 -8.46
CA GLY A 136 7.01 14.76 -7.33
C GLY A 136 6.36 13.45 -6.92
N LEU A 137 5.73 12.74 -7.85
CA LEU A 137 5.16 11.42 -7.62
C LEU A 137 6.21 10.41 -7.13
N GLN A 138 7.41 10.45 -7.72
CA GLN A 138 8.55 9.64 -7.28
C GLN A 138 8.93 9.90 -5.81
N GLU A 139 8.90 11.16 -5.37
CA GLU A 139 9.14 11.56 -3.98
C GLU A 139 8.03 11.06 -3.04
N VAL A 140 6.76 11.15 -3.44
CA VAL A 140 5.62 10.60 -2.66
C VAL A 140 5.83 9.11 -2.39
N ILE A 141 6.17 8.33 -3.42
CA ILE A 141 6.42 6.89 -3.29
C ILE A 141 7.62 6.64 -2.36
N GLN A 142 8.72 7.38 -2.52
CA GLN A 142 9.90 7.21 -1.67
C GLN A 142 9.63 7.53 -0.20
N ASN A 143 8.84 8.56 0.08
CA ASN A 143 8.40 8.89 1.44
C ASN A 143 7.66 7.70 2.09
N GLN A 144 6.82 6.99 1.32
CA GLN A 144 6.12 5.80 1.84
C GLN A 144 7.04 4.61 2.03
N LEU A 145 7.97 4.38 1.11
CA LEU A 145 8.97 3.33 1.25
C LEU A 145 9.89 3.60 2.45
N PHE A 146 10.18 4.87 2.76
CA PHE A 146 10.91 5.26 3.96
C PHE A 146 10.12 5.00 5.24
N ALA A 147 8.84 5.40 5.28
CA ALA A 147 7.95 5.08 6.40
C ALA A 147 7.84 3.56 6.63
N PHE A 148 7.66 2.78 5.55
CA PHE A 148 7.68 1.32 5.61
C PHE A 148 8.99 0.78 6.16
N ASN A 149 10.14 1.24 5.65
CA ASN A 149 11.44 0.77 6.12
C ASN A 149 11.63 1.05 7.63
N ARG A 150 11.19 2.22 8.12
CA ARG A 150 11.25 2.54 9.55
C ARG A 150 10.42 1.56 10.38
N GLU A 151 9.21 1.25 9.97
CA GLU A 151 8.36 0.26 10.65
C GLU A 151 8.97 -1.15 10.59
N TYR A 152 9.37 -1.59 9.39
CA TYR A 152 9.90 -2.93 9.12
C TYR A 152 11.22 -3.23 9.85
N THR A 153 12.01 -2.19 10.11
CA THR A 153 13.31 -2.30 10.79
C THR A 153 13.26 -1.92 12.27
N SER A 154 12.09 -1.57 12.79
CA SER A 154 11.89 -1.32 14.21
C SER A 154 12.14 -2.58 15.06
N ASP A 155 12.31 -2.39 16.37
CA ASP A 155 12.52 -3.51 17.30
C ASP A 155 11.32 -4.47 17.36
N LYS A 156 10.12 -3.96 17.07
CA LYS A 156 8.85 -4.70 17.12
C LYS A 156 7.96 -4.29 15.94
N PRO A 157 8.26 -4.76 14.72
CA PRO A 157 7.46 -4.42 13.56
C PRO A 157 6.04 -4.97 13.71
N SER A 158 5.05 -4.12 13.47
CA SER A 158 3.64 -4.47 13.48
C SER A 158 3.20 -5.00 12.11
N PRO A 159 2.72 -6.26 12.02
CA PRO A 159 2.18 -6.79 10.77
C PRO A 159 1.02 -5.94 10.23
N PHE A 160 0.23 -5.33 11.11
CA PHE A 160 -0.88 -4.46 10.75
C PHE A 160 -0.42 -3.11 10.20
N ALA A 161 0.60 -2.48 10.80
CA ALA A 161 1.13 -1.22 10.29
C ALA A 161 1.73 -1.40 8.88
N LEU A 162 2.48 -2.49 8.67
CA LEU A 162 3.00 -2.86 7.36
C LEU A 162 1.88 -3.16 6.35
N TRP A 163 0.77 -3.78 6.81
CA TRP A 163 -0.41 -3.99 5.98
C TRP A 163 -1.05 -2.67 5.56
N TYR A 164 -1.28 -1.73 6.50
CA TYR A 164 -1.86 -0.43 6.20
C TYR A 164 -1.06 0.33 5.13
N THR A 165 0.27 0.24 5.17
CA THR A 165 1.12 0.87 4.15
C THR A 165 0.92 0.23 2.77
N ILE A 166 0.96 -1.10 2.64
CA ILE A 166 0.79 -1.73 1.33
C ILE A 166 -0.65 -1.64 0.81
N GLU A 167 -1.64 -1.66 1.70
CA GLU A 167 -3.03 -1.42 1.38
C GLU A 167 -3.20 -0.01 0.80
N SER A 168 -2.69 1.01 1.49
CA SER A 168 -2.73 2.40 1.04
C SER A 168 -1.99 2.62 -0.29
N LEU A 169 -0.82 2.01 -0.47
CA LEU A 169 -0.09 2.04 -1.75
C LEU A 169 -0.88 1.37 -2.87
N ALA A 170 -1.50 0.21 -2.63
CA ALA A 170 -2.31 -0.48 -3.63
C ALA A 170 -3.46 0.41 -4.11
N TRP A 171 -4.14 1.09 -3.20
CA TRP A 171 -5.19 2.05 -3.54
C TRP A 171 -4.64 3.23 -4.34
N TRP A 172 -3.56 3.86 -3.88
CA TRP A 172 -2.95 5.03 -4.53
C TRP A 172 -2.47 4.73 -5.95
N PHE A 173 -1.81 3.59 -6.18
CA PHE A 173 -1.35 3.18 -7.52
C PHE A 173 -2.49 2.95 -8.52
N ASN A 174 -3.71 2.70 -8.02
CA ASN A 174 -4.87 2.47 -8.87
C ASN A 174 -5.77 3.72 -9.01
N SER A 175 -5.65 4.71 -8.11
CA SER A 175 -6.42 5.96 -8.14
C SER A 175 -5.65 7.15 -8.69
N THR A 176 -4.32 7.12 -8.66
CA THR A 176 -3.46 8.21 -9.12
C THR A 176 -3.00 7.96 -10.55
N ASP A 177 -3.05 9.00 -11.39
CA ASP A 177 -2.40 8.95 -12.69
C ASP A 177 -0.88 8.90 -12.51
N THR A 178 -0.29 7.75 -12.84
CA THR A 178 1.15 7.52 -12.73
C THR A 178 1.89 7.74 -14.05
N MET A 179 1.21 8.18 -15.11
CA MET A 179 1.81 8.39 -16.43
C MET A 179 3.04 9.31 -16.34
N LEU A 180 2.92 10.47 -15.67
CA LEU A 180 4.03 11.42 -15.54
C LEU A 180 5.21 10.83 -14.75
N TRP A 181 4.95 9.97 -13.76
CA TRP A 181 6.01 9.27 -13.03
C TRP A 181 6.74 8.25 -13.92
N ASN A 182 5.99 7.51 -14.74
CA ASN A 182 6.56 6.48 -15.63
C ASN A 182 7.42 7.10 -16.75
N MET A 183 7.15 8.36 -17.09
CA MET A 183 7.79 9.08 -18.18
C MET A 183 8.94 10.00 -17.76
N ILE A 184 9.35 9.99 -16.48
CA ILE A 184 10.54 10.76 -16.06
C ILE A 184 11.78 10.30 -16.83
N ASP A 185 12.67 11.25 -17.13
CA ASP A 185 13.92 11.04 -17.86
C ASP A 185 14.89 10.05 -17.17
N HIS A 186 14.63 9.69 -15.91
CA HIS A 186 15.40 8.73 -15.13
C HIS A 186 14.68 7.37 -14.94
N GLY A 187 14.29 6.73 -16.04
CA GLY A 187 13.53 5.46 -16.04
C GLY A 187 14.14 4.30 -15.20
N LYS A 188 15.47 4.25 -15.02
CA LYS A 188 16.10 3.29 -14.09
C LYS A 188 15.64 3.46 -12.64
N ARG A 189 15.37 4.70 -12.20
CA ARG A 189 14.90 5.01 -10.83
C ARG A 189 13.46 4.56 -10.66
N VAL A 190 12.60 4.78 -11.66
CA VAL A 190 11.23 4.23 -11.69
C VAL A 190 11.26 2.72 -11.50
N TYR A 191 12.07 2.04 -12.33
CA TYR A 191 12.23 0.60 -12.27
C TYR A 191 12.72 0.11 -10.90
N GLU A 192 13.78 0.71 -10.36
CA GLU A 192 14.31 0.29 -9.06
C GLU A 192 13.34 0.62 -7.91
N THR A 193 12.56 1.69 -8.02
CA THR A 193 11.47 2.02 -7.09
C THR A 193 10.38 0.95 -7.11
N LEU A 194 9.90 0.55 -8.30
CA LEU A 194 8.93 -0.53 -8.45
C LEU A 194 9.44 -1.84 -7.84
N GLN A 195 10.74 -2.13 -7.96
CA GLN A 195 11.32 -3.32 -7.34
C GLN A 195 11.30 -3.24 -5.81
N ILE A 196 11.53 -2.06 -5.23
CA ILE A 196 11.40 -1.87 -3.78
C ILE A 196 9.92 -1.99 -3.36
N VAL A 197 8.96 -1.45 -4.13
CA VAL A 197 7.52 -1.63 -3.89
C VAL A 197 7.16 -3.11 -3.86
N GLY A 198 7.60 -3.90 -4.85
CA GLY A 198 7.37 -5.34 -4.86
C GLY A 198 7.95 -6.04 -3.63
N LEU A 199 9.18 -5.70 -3.22
CA LEU A 199 9.79 -6.25 -2.01
C LEU A 199 9.07 -5.86 -0.72
N THR A 200 8.51 -4.65 -0.65
CA THR A 200 7.63 -4.19 0.44
C THR A 200 6.41 -5.11 0.55
N VAL A 201 5.71 -5.36 -0.57
CA VAL A 201 4.55 -6.28 -0.61
C VAL A 201 4.93 -7.68 -0.13
N LEU A 202 5.97 -8.28 -0.71
CA LEU A 202 6.38 -9.64 -0.37
C LEU A 202 6.89 -9.77 1.07
N SER A 203 7.54 -8.72 1.60
CA SER A 203 7.99 -8.69 2.98
C SER A 203 6.83 -8.59 3.96
N THR A 204 5.78 -7.81 3.63
CA THR A 204 4.54 -7.77 4.41
C THR A 204 3.83 -9.13 4.39
N LEU A 205 3.67 -9.78 3.23
CA LEU A 205 3.06 -11.12 3.16
C LEU A 205 3.84 -12.14 4.00
N ASN A 206 5.16 -12.11 3.95
CA ASN A 206 6.01 -12.94 4.80
C ASN A 206 5.88 -12.61 6.30
N MET A 207 5.59 -11.35 6.67
CA MET A 207 5.32 -10.96 8.05
C MET A 207 3.94 -11.46 8.52
N LEU A 208 2.92 -11.33 7.68
CA LEU A 208 1.60 -11.89 7.95
C LEU A 208 1.65 -13.40 8.12
N GLU A 209 2.43 -14.10 7.28
CA GLU A 209 2.65 -15.54 7.41
C GLU A 209 3.32 -15.91 8.74
N GLN A 210 4.32 -15.14 9.20
CA GLN A 210 4.97 -15.35 10.51
C GLN A 210 3.98 -15.14 11.68
N ALA A 211 3.01 -14.25 11.51
CA ALA A 211 2.02 -13.91 12.51
C ALA A 211 0.74 -14.77 12.44
N ASP A 212 0.68 -15.79 11.57
CA ASP A 212 -0.53 -16.59 11.30
C ASP A 212 -1.74 -15.75 10.83
N LEU A 213 -1.47 -14.66 10.10
CA LEU A 213 -2.45 -13.73 9.56
C LEU A 213 -2.63 -13.86 8.04
N LEU A 214 -1.75 -14.56 7.32
CA LEU A 214 -1.90 -14.79 5.88
C LEU A 214 -2.68 -16.09 5.64
N LYS A 215 -4.00 -16.02 5.67
CA LYS A 215 -4.89 -17.18 5.46
C LYS A 215 -6.26 -16.75 4.92
N ASN A 216 -6.99 -17.69 4.33
CA ASN A 216 -8.29 -17.41 3.72
C ASN A 216 -9.36 -16.92 4.73
N ASP A 217 -9.28 -17.39 5.97
CA ASP A 217 -10.15 -17.00 7.09
C ASP A 217 -9.50 -15.94 8.02
N SER A 218 -8.57 -15.16 7.46
CA SER A 218 -7.86 -14.13 8.22
C SER A 218 -8.79 -13.04 8.73
N ILE A 219 -8.42 -12.45 9.88
CA ILE A 219 -9.01 -11.20 10.37
C ILE A 219 -8.74 -10.00 9.46
N ILE A 220 -7.76 -10.11 8.55
CA ILE A 220 -7.47 -9.12 7.52
C ILE A 220 -8.34 -9.44 6.30
N LEU A 221 -9.54 -8.88 6.29
CA LEU A 221 -10.61 -9.27 5.37
C LEU A 221 -10.27 -9.05 3.88
N ASN A 222 -9.49 -8.01 3.59
CA ASN A 222 -9.30 -7.53 2.22
C ASN A 222 -8.00 -8.02 1.55
N ILE A 223 -7.34 -9.05 2.09
CA ILE A 223 -6.17 -9.65 1.43
C ILE A 223 -6.44 -9.96 -0.06
N PRO A 224 -7.54 -10.66 -0.43
CA PRO A 224 -7.89 -10.90 -1.83
C PRO A 224 -7.88 -9.65 -2.71
N LEU A 225 -8.52 -8.57 -2.22
CA LEU A 225 -8.64 -7.31 -2.94
C LEU A 225 -7.28 -6.67 -3.15
N ILE A 226 -6.48 -6.52 -2.09
CA ILE A 226 -5.17 -5.84 -2.17
C ILE A 226 -4.22 -6.58 -3.10
N LEU A 227 -4.23 -7.92 -3.07
CA LEU A 227 -3.45 -8.70 -4.05
C LEU A 227 -3.93 -8.46 -5.49
N SER A 228 -5.24 -8.38 -5.71
CA SER A 228 -5.80 -8.08 -7.05
C SER A 228 -5.44 -6.66 -7.53
N LEU A 229 -5.41 -5.67 -6.63
CA LEU A 229 -5.03 -4.29 -6.96
C LEU A 229 -3.57 -4.19 -7.40
N PHE A 230 -2.64 -4.87 -6.69
CA PHE A 230 -1.24 -4.90 -7.10
C PHE A 230 -1.03 -5.62 -8.43
N LEU A 231 -1.66 -6.78 -8.63
CA LEU A 231 -1.56 -7.53 -9.88
C LEU A 231 -2.20 -6.79 -11.07
N GLY A 232 -3.24 -5.99 -10.83
CA GLY A 232 -3.86 -5.15 -11.85
C GLY A 232 -3.00 -3.94 -12.22
N PHE A 233 -2.43 -3.26 -11.22
CA PHE A 233 -1.45 -2.18 -11.46
C PHE A 233 -0.25 -2.66 -12.27
N LEU A 234 0.17 -3.91 -12.04
CA LEU A 234 1.32 -4.53 -12.69
C LEU A 234 1.16 -4.81 -14.19
N GLY A 235 -0.04 -4.74 -14.76
CA GLY A 235 -0.33 -5.22 -16.13
C GLY A 235 0.75 -4.85 -17.16
N ASP A 236 0.99 -3.55 -17.35
CA ASP A 236 1.95 -3.05 -18.34
C ASP A 236 3.43 -3.17 -17.88
N PHE A 237 3.66 -3.49 -16.61
CA PHE A 237 5.00 -3.60 -16.02
C PHE A 237 5.46 -5.05 -15.79
N ALA A 238 4.58 -6.05 -15.96
CA ALA A 238 4.80 -7.41 -15.52
C ALA A 238 6.10 -8.04 -16.07
N ASP A 239 6.40 -7.78 -17.34
CA ASP A 239 7.62 -8.27 -18.00
C ASP A 239 8.89 -7.60 -17.46
N ALA A 240 8.84 -6.28 -17.24
CA ALA A 240 9.95 -5.55 -16.62
C ALA A 240 10.22 -6.07 -15.19
N MET A 241 9.16 -6.33 -14.44
CA MET A 241 9.25 -6.77 -13.05
C MET A 241 9.74 -8.22 -12.90
N SER A 242 9.57 -9.05 -13.93
CA SER A 242 10.04 -10.44 -13.97
C SER A 242 11.55 -10.58 -14.29
N PHE A 243 12.21 -9.50 -14.73
CA PHE A 243 13.55 -9.56 -15.34
C PHE A 243 14.73 -9.79 -14.35
N ARG A 244 14.58 -9.53 -13.04
CA ARG A 244 15.70 -9.68 -12.06
C ARG A 244 15.67 -10.96 -11.22
N GLY A 245 15.34 -12.08 -11.86
CA GLY A 245 15.64 -13.43 -11.38
C GLY A 245 14.45 -14.16 -10.77
N LYS A 246 14.46 -15.50 -10.90
CA LYS A 246 13.35 -16.41 -10.53
C LYS A 246 12.84 -16.28 -9.08
N ASN A 247 13.61 -15.66 -8.19
CA ASN A 247 13.32 -15.57 -6.76
C ASN A 247 12.82 -14.19 -6.31
N GLN A 248 12.69 -13.19 -7.19
CA GLN A 248 12.17 -11.85 -6.84
C GLN A 248 11.09 -11.35 -7.83
N ASP A 249 10.54 -12.28 -8.61
CA ASP A 249 9.39 -12.10 -9.47
C ASP A 249 8.14 -11.96 -8.60
N TRP A 250 7.80 -10.71 -8.25
CA TRP A 250 6.75 -10.42 -7.29
C TRP A 250 5.33 -10.72 -7.78
N PRO A 251 4.95 -10.58 -9.08
CA PRO A 251 3.66 -11.07 -9.56
C PRO A 251 3.48 -12.57 -9.29
N ASN A 252 4.49 -13.39 -9.67
CA ASN A 252 4.43 -14.84 -9.45
C ASN A 252 4.56 -15.21 -7.97
N ALA A 253 5.27 -14.41 -7.16
CA ALA A 253 5.35 -14.64 -5.73
C ALA A 253 4.03 -14.31 -5.01
N ILE A 254 3.31 -13.27 -5.43
CA ILE A 254 1.96 -12.96 -4.94
C ILE A 254 1.02 -14.13 -5.19
N THR A 255 0.98 -14.66 -6.42
CA THR A 255 0.09 -15.78 -6.75
C THR A 255 0.52 -17.08 -6.07
N ALA A 256 1.81 -17.34 -5.91
CA ALA A 256 2.30 -18.47 -5.14
C ALA A 256 1.96 -18.37 -3.63
N TYR A 257 1.98 -17.16 -3.04
CA TYR A 257 1.53 -16.96 -1.66
C TYR A 257 0.04 -17.22 -1.52
N ALA A 258 -0.76 -16.71 -2.46
CA ALA A 258 -2.20 -16.92 -2.46
C ALA A 258 -2.55 -18.42 -2.59
N GLU A 259 -1.91 -19.14 -3.51
CA GLU A 259 -2.07 -20.60 -3.66
C GLU A 259 -1.69 -21.35 -2.38
N LYS A 260 -0.52 -21.05 -1.80
CA LYS A 260 -0.01 -21.70 -0.59
C LYS A 260 -1.01 -21.60 0.58
N HIS A 261 -1.74 -20.50 0.67
CA HIS A 261 -2.65 -20.19 1.77
C HIS A 261 -4.14 -20.31 1.41
N ASN A 262 -4.44 -20.91 0.25
CA ASN A 262 -5.80 -21.09 -0.28
C ASN A 262 -6.61 -19.78 -0.37
N ILE A 263 -5.94 -18.68 -0.70
CA ILE A 263 -6.56 -17.36 -0.88
C ILE A 263 -6.95 -17.19 -2.34
N GLU A 264 -8.23 -16.99 -2.59
CA GLU A 264 -8.72 -16.64 -3.92
C GLU A 264 -8.45 -15.14 -4.19
N ILE A 265 -7.59 -14.82 -5.17
CA ILE A 265 -7.36 -13.43 -5.59
C ILE A 265 -8.55 -12.94 -6.39
N LYS A 266 -9.24 -11.92 -5.87
CA LYS A 266 -10.43 -11.30 -6.48
C LYS A 266 -10.63 -9.87 -5.97
N GLY A 267 -11.36 -9.08 -6.74
CA GLY A 267 -11.83 -7.76 -6.33
C GLY A 267 -11.83 -6.79 -7.50
N LYS A 268 -10.64 -6.48 -8.02
CA LYS A 268 -10.45 -5.68 -9.24
C LYS A 268 -10.97 -6.43 -10.47
N TYR A 269 -11.72 -5.74 -11.32
CA TYR A 269 -12.27 -6.29 -12.55
C TYR A 269 -11.16 -6.81 -13.48
N GLY A 270 -11.41 -7.96 -14.12
CA GLY A 270 -10.46 -8.59 -15.05
C GLY A 270 -9.24 -9.22 -14.40
N ILE A 271 -9.00 -9.01 -13.10
CA ILE A 271 -7.84 -9.55 -12.40
C ILE A 271 -8.23 -10.78 -11.61
N THR A 272 -7.65 -11.90 -12.00
CA THR A 272 -7.75 -13.18 -11.30
C THR A 272 -6.35 -13.78 -11.17
N GLY A 273 -6.16 -14.69 -10.19
CA GLY A 273 -4.90 -15.42 -10.05
C GLY A 273 -4.50 -16.23 -11.29
N LYS A 274 -5.43 -16.46 -12.25
CA LYS A 274 -5.15 -17.18 -13.50
C LYS A 274 -4.34 -16.35 -14.50
N LEU A 275 -4.39 -15.01 -14.43
CA LEU A 275 -3.59 -14.14 -15.31
C LEU A 275 -2.09 -14.28 -15.02
N TYR A 276 -1.74 -14.60 -13.78
CA TYR A 276 -0.37 -14.78 -13.32
C TYR A 276 -0.21 -16.18 -12.74
N PRO A 277 -0.23 -17.24 -13.57
CA PRO A 277 -0.25 -18.61 -13.09
C PRO A 277 0.94 -18.84 -12.15
N PRO A 278 0.72 -19.44 -10.96
CA PRO A 278 1.74 -19.54 -9.95
C PRO A 278 2.94 -20.30 -10.51
N LYS A 279 4.05 -19.59 -10.68
CA LYS A 279 5.35 -20.23 -10.91
C LYS A 279 5.87 -20.70 -9.56
N LYS A 280 6.65 -21.79 -9.56
CA LYS A 280 7.35 -22.28 -8.37
C LYS A 280 8.39 -21.25 -7.92
N VAL A 281 7.99 -20.27 -7.12
CA VAL A 281 8.90 -19.32 -6.47
C VAL A 281 9.46 -19.99 -5.23
N ALA A 282 10.74 -20.38 -5.28
CA ALA A 282 11.38 -21.20 -4.24
C ALA A 282 11.26 -20.57 -2.84
N LEU A 283 11.40 -19.24 -2.73
CA LEU A 283 11.30 -18.52 -1.45
C LEU A 283 9.92 -18.63 -0.79
N VAL A 284 8.82 -18.69 -1.55
CA VAL A 284 7.47 -18.82 -1.00
C VAL A 284 7.28 -20.19 -0.31
N ARG A 285 7.94 -21.24 -0.84
CA ARG A 285 7.90 -22.59 -0.27
C ARG A 285 8.74 -22.72 1.01
N MET A 286 9.72 -21.84 1.20
CA MET A 286 10.52 -21.81 2.43
C MET A 286 9.69 -21.30 3.61
N ALA A 287 10.05 -21.75 4.82
CA ALA A 287 9.45 -21.27 6.05
C ALA A 287 9.58 -19.75 6.18
N ALA A 288 8.55 -19.12 6.73
CA ALA A 288 8.54 -17.70 7.05
C ALA A 288 9.72 -17.34 7.97
N SER A 289 10.42 -16.26 7.65
CA SER A 289 11.64 -15.86 8.37
C SER A 289 11.94 -14.37 8.20
N ALA A 290 12.75 -13.82 9.12
CA ALA A 290 13.16 -12.43 9.08
C ALA A 290 13.88 -12.08 7.76
N ASP A 291 13.45 -11.00 7.11
CA ASP A 291 14.04 -10.47 5.88
C ASP A 291 14.22 -11.51 4.75
N LYS A 292 13.30 -12.49 4.64
CA LYS A 292 13.30 -13.56 3.60
C LYS A 292 13.54 -13.02 2.18
N TRP A 293 12.94 -11.89 1.86
CA TRP A 293 13.00 -11.26 0.53
C TRP A 293 14.20 -10.31 0.34
N ARG A 294 15.06 -10.19 1.37
CA ARG A 294 16.24 -9.30 1.39
C ARG A 294 15.88 -7.83 1.17
N PHE A 295 14.73 -7.40 1.70
CA PHE A 295 14.27 -6.02 1.62
C PHE A 295 15.31 -5.08 2.21
N LYS A 296 15.85 -5.37 3.41
CA LYS A 296 16.77 -4.44 4.12
C LYS A 296 18.00 -4.11 3.29
N GLN A 297 18.62 -5.11 2.65
CA GLN A 297 19.78 -4.92 1.80
C GLN A 297 19.43 -4.11 0.54
N ARG A 298 18.30 -4.44 -0.10
CA ARG A 298 17.87 -3.80 -1.35
C ARG A 298 17.45 -2.35 -1.12
N TYR A 299 16.70 -2.09 -0.06
CA TYR A 299 16.29 -0.75 0.33
C TYR A 299 17.50 0.14 0.66
N ARG A 300 18.48 -0.37 1.43
CA ARG A 300 19.71 0.38 1.73
C ARG A 300 20.46 0.82 0.47
N LYS A 301 20.53 -0.06 -0.53
CA LYS A 301 21.16 0.29 -1.82
C LYS A 301 20.34 1.36 -2.54
N PHE A 302 19.03 1.14 -2.65
CA PHE A 302 18.12 2.07 -3.29
C PHE A 302 18.18 3.48 -2.66
N SER A 303 18.16 3.57 -1.34
CA SER A 303 18.21 4.85 -0.64
C SER A 303 19.58 5.52 -0.71
N ALA A 304 20.67 4.75 -0.82
CA ALA A 304 21.99 5.31 -1.09
C ALA A 304 22.08 5.90 -2.50
N ASP A 305 21.42 5.29 -3.48
CA ASP A 305 21.46 5.71 -4.89
C ASP A 305 20.47 6.88 -5.16
N TYR A 306 19.31 6.94 -4.50
CA TYR A 306 18.22 7.89 -4.84
C TYR A 306 17.63 8.67 -3.66
N GLY A 307 18.13 8.49 -2.44
CA GLY A 307 17.56 9.09 -1.24
C GLY A 307 16.28 8.42 -0.73
N ASN A 308 15.73 8.98 0.36
CA ASN A 308 14.56 8.45 1.08
C ASN A 308 13.27 9.25 0.80
N GLY A 309 13.24 10.04 -0.26
CA GLY A 309 12.21 11.06 -0.48
C GLY A 309 12.55 12.37 0.23
N GLY A 310 11.55 13.21 0.47
CA GLY A 310 11.72 14.56 0.99
C GLY A 310 10.51 15.44 0.72
N VAL A 311 10.79 16.73 0.57
CA VAL A 311 9.84 17.79 0.20
C VAL A 311 10.37 18.66 -0.95
N GLU A 312 11.36 18.16 -1.70
CA GLU A 312 12.04 18.91 -2.76
C GLU A 312 11.07 19.36 -3.86
N PHE A 313 10.04 18.54 -4.11
CA PHE A 313 9.03 18.81 -5.13
C PHE A 313 7.74 19.39 -4.56
N ASP A 314 7.66 19.61 -3.24
CA ASP A 314 6.48 20.19 -2.60
C ASP A 314 6.40 21.69 -2.92
N ILE A 315 5.46 22.07 -3.80
CA ILE A 315 5.26 23.45 -4.23
C ILE A 315 4.84 24.34 -3.06
N THR A 316 4.20 23.77 -2.03
CA THR A 316 3.80 24.53 -0.84
C THR A 316 4.98 24.96 0.03
N GLU A 317 6.12 24.28 -0.11
CA GLU A 317 7.38 24.60 0.58
C GLU A 317 8.28 25.58 -0.20
N MET A 318 7.96 25.88 -1.47
CA MET A 318 8.69 26.89 -2.26
C MET A 318 8.53 28.29 -1.67
N SER A 319 9.45 29.20 -2.00
CA SER A 319 9.23 30.61 -1.66
C SER A 319 8.14 31.23 -2.54
N GLU A 320 7.44 32.24 -2.03
CA GLU A 320 6.45 33.01 -2.81
C GLU A 320 7.07 33.58 -4.10
N ALA A 321 8.31 34.07 -4.03
CA ALA A 321 9.02 34.63 -5.19
C ALA A 321 9.25 33.56 -6.27
N GLU A 322 9.66 32.35 -5.89
CA GLU A 322 9.82 31.23 -6.82
C GLU A 322 8.50 30.81 -7.43
N ARG A 323 7.44 30.68 -6.62
CA ARG A 323 6.12 30.31 -7.15
C ARG A 323 5.61 31.33 -8.16
N ARG A 324 5.67 32.63 -7.84
CA ARG A 324 5.28 33.70 -8.77
C ARG A 324 6.06 33.67 -10.07
N ALA A 325 7.36 33.43 -10.02
CA ALA A 325 8.21 33.38 -11.21
C ALA A 325 7.90 32.20 -12.14
N LYS A 326 7.25 31.15 -11.63
CA LYS A 326 6.90 29.92 -12.36
C LYS A 326 5.40 29.83 -12.71
N ALA A 327 4.56 30.65 -12.09
CA ALA A 327 3.13 30.73 -12.37
C ALA A 327 2.83 31.42 -13.70
N PHE A 328 1.84 30.93 -14.45
CA PHE A 328 1.50 31.47 -15.77
C PHE A 328 1.03 32.94 -15.73
N ASP A 329 0.39 33.35 -14.63
CA ASP A 329 -0.14 34.71 -14.44
C ASP A 329 0.78 35.61 -13.60
N ASN A 330 1.96 35.12 -13.22
CA ASN A 330 2.93 35.77 -12.33
C ASN A 330 2.39 36.10 -10.92
N LYS A 331 1.29 35.47 -10.48
CA LYS A 331 0.77 35.58 -9.11
C LYS A 331 1.15 34.36 -8.28
N ASP A 332 1.06 34.49 -6.97
CA ASP A 332 1.29 33.34 -6.08
C ASP A 332 0.04 32.45 -6.11
N PRO A 333 0.12 31.21 -6.62
CA PRO A 333 -1.03 30.30 -6.70
C PRO A 333 -1.61 29.96 -5.32
N LEU A 334 -0.84 30.05 -4.23
CA LEU A 334 -1.34 29.81 -2.87
C LEU A 334 -2.28 30.91 -2.36
N VAL A 335 -2.34 32.07 -3.01
CA VAL A 335 -3.25 33.16 -2.64
C VAL A 335 -4.63 32.97 -3.29
N VAL A 336 -4.69 32.29 -4.43
CA VAL A 336 -5.89 32.19 -5.28
C VAL A 336 -6.55 30.82 -5.16
N MET A 337 -5.79 29.76 -4.87
CA MET A 337 -6.35 28.43 -4.72
C MET A 337 -7.07 28.25 -3.38
N PRO A 338 -8.16 27.46 -3.33
CA PRO A 338 -8.64 26.94 -2.05
C PRO A 338 -7.49 26.21 -1.34
N PRO A 339 -7.39 26.31 0.00
CA PRO A 339 -6.29 25.70 0.72
C PRO A 339 -6.24 24.21 0.39
N VAL A 340 -5.08 23.73 -0.09
CA VAL A 340 -4.82 22.29 -0.19
C VAL A 340 -5.13 21.71 1.19
N SER A 341 -6.11 20.80 1.26
CA SER A 341 -6.61 20.26 2.53
C SER A 341 -5.42 19.81 3.38
N SER A 342 -5.36 20.24 4.64
CA SER A 342 -4.25 19.86 5.51
C SER A 342 -4.30 18.36 5.81
N GLU A 343 -3.15 17.73 6.07
CA GLU A 343 -3.09 16.29 6.39
C GLU A 343 -3.88 15.94 7.66
N ASP A 344 -4.13 16.94 8.52
CA ASP A 344 -4.78 16.81 9.83
C ASP A 344 -6.25 17.28 9.83
N GLN A 345 -6.77 17.80 8.72
CA GLN A 345 -8.18 18.22 8.64
C GLN A 345 -9.10 17.00 8.51
N PRO A 346 -10.14 16.88 9.36
CA PRO A 346 -11.27 15.99 9.06
C PRO A 346 -11.88 16.44 7.74
N THR A 347 -12.07 15.51 6.82
CA THR A 347 -12.68 15.81 5.51
C THR A 347 -14.04 15.14 5.40
N ASP A 348 -14.85 15.49 4.40
CA ASP A 348 -16.10 14.77 4.06
C ASP A 348 -15.88 13.25 3.86
N ALA A 349 -14.62 12.82 3.70
CA ALA A 349 -14.19 11.43 3.67
C ALA A 349 -14.09 10.77 5.06
N ASP A 350 -14.25 11.49 6.16
CA ASP A 350 -14.39 10.96 7.52
C ASP A 350 -15.85 10.98 8.00
N GLU A 351 -16.74 11.56 7.20
CA GLU A 351 -18.17 11.67 7.49
C GLU A 351 -19.00 10.85 6.49
N PRO A 352 -20.19 10.36 6.89
CA PRO A 352 -21.18 9.87 5.95
C PRO A 352 -21.45 10.94 4.88
N PHE A 353 -21.75 10.54 3.64
CA PHE A 353 -22.24 11.51 2.66
C PHE A 353 -23.44 12.26 3.24
N PRO A 354 -23.55 13.59 3.04
CA PRO A 354 -24.75 14.31 3.42
C PRO A 354 -25.97 13.65 2.79
N GLU A 355 -27.05 13.49 3.58
CA GLU A 355 -28.32 12.99 3.06
C GLU A 355 -28.73 13.91 1.91
N VAL A 356 -28.93 13.34 0.73
CA VAL A 356 -29.55 14.06 -0.38
C VAL A 356 -31.01 14.14 0.00
N ASP A 357 -31.45 15.29 0.53
CA ASP A 357 -32.86 15.55 0.78
C ASP A 357 -33.64 15.22 -0.50
N GLY A 358 -34.49 14.20 -0.38
CA GLY A 358 -35.37 13.78 -1.46
C GLY A 358 -36.40 14.86 -1.75
N GLU A 359 -36.72 14.99 -3.04
CA GLU A 359 -37.99 15.57 -3.50
C GLU A 359 -38.28 17.00 -3.04
N ASN A 360 -37.68 18.00 -3.70
CA ASN A 360 -38.46 19.19 -4.00
C ASN A 360 -39.41 18.82 -5.14
N GLY A 361 -40.61 18.38 -4.77
CA GLY A 361 -41.75 18.41 -5.66
C GLY A 361 -42.02 19.86 -6.07
N GLU A 362 -41.69 20.20 -7.30
CA GLU A 362 -42.25 21.38 -7.96
C GLU A 362 -43.62 20.97 -8.51
N GLU A 363 -44.65 21.19 -7.70
CA GLU A 363 -45.96 21.58 -8.22
C GLU A 363 -45.85 23.02 -8.74
N GLU A 364 -46.00 23.20 -10.05
CA GLU A 364 -46.79 24.29 -10.64
C GLU A 364 -47.56 23.78 -11.87
#